data_AF-A0A6J7JUA1-F1
#
_entry.id   AF-A0A6J7JUA1-F1
#
_cell.length_a   1.000
_cell.length_b   1.000
_cell.length_c   1.000
_cell.angle_alpha   90.00
_cell.angle_beta   90.00
_cell.angle_gamma   90.00
#
_symmetry.space_group_name_H-M   'P 1'
#
loop_
_entity.id
_entity.type
_entity.pdbx_description
1 polymer ?
#
loop_
_entity_poly.entity_id
_entity_poly.type
_entity_poly.pdbx_seq_one_letter_code
_entity_poly.pdbx_strand_id
1 'polypeptide(L)'
;MLQTSLTLLIGLIIGIAIGYLIAALRHKSTGTDGALLADYKKQLEAERSKTESSIKLTAELTAMKSTVEKLSIQSNEANRIRTEAEAKLETTINEMRRASESIFDETKKIAGALSNSQARGKFGEAQLELLLQSAGLREGHEYSRQKSTTDADSSGIPDITVKMPGGSAIFIDSKFPFDRFLDAFGTQVQSERDDYLSQHTKDLLKHVEALAKRGYHKSAGSPDFVVLFVPFETLLAEALRIDPAFLEKAFKLNVTVATPTSMMALLRTIGYIFTRNKLADNADEIQKVANTFLKNITLLHGKIVAVGKAISSTAKAYEDLIPTAERTVLSPARRIHNLGVTGDKDKLAIEYPDSPGAVRELKAISADDDFIEVEEIEGDSK
;
A
#
# COMPACT_ATOMS: atom_id res chain seq x y z
N MET A 1 -89.47 55.41 -46.35
CA MET A 1 -88.63 54.39 -47.03
C MET A 1 -87.16 54.80 -47.22
N LEU A 2 -86.78 56.10 -47.15
CA LEU A 2 -85.39 56.51 -47.39
C LEU A 2 -84.42 56.31 -46.20
N GLN A 3 -84.91 56.26 -44.96
CA GLN A 3 -84.06 56.08 -43.78
C GLN A 3 -83.68 54.62 -43.51
N THR A 4 -84.48 53.65 -43.98
CA THR A 4 -84.26 52.22 -43.73
C THR A 4 -83.22 51.60 -44.67
N SER A 5 -83.01 52.18 -45.86
CA SER A 5 -81.97 51.71 -46.79
C SER A 5 -80.57 52.21 -46.42
N LEU A 6 -80.46 53.39 -45.80
CA LEU A 6 -79.17 53.97 -45.39
C LEU A 6 -78.56 53.22 -44.19
N THR A 7 -79.39 52.81 -43.21
CA THR A 7 -78.93 52.03 -42.05
C THR A 7 -78.45 50.63 -42.43
N LEU A 8 -79.07 50.03 -43.45
CA LEU A 8 -78.71 48.69 -43.94
C LEU A 8 -77.37 48.70 -44.71
N LEU A 9 -77.10 49.77 -45.47
CA LEU A 9 -75.82 49.95 -46.16
C LEU A 9 -74.66 50.19 -45.18
N ILE A 10 -74.88 51.00 -44.14
CA ILE A 10 -73.89 51.25 -43.09
C ILE A 10 -73.60 49.95 -42.30
N GLY A 11 -74.62 49.16 -42.00
CA GLY A 11 -74.45 47.85 -41.36
C GLY A 11 -73.62 46.86 -42.18
N LEU A 12 -73.80 46.84 -43.50
CA LEU A 12 -73.03 45.97 -44.39
C LEU A 12 -71.54 46.36 -44.45
N ILE A 13 -71.24 47.65 -44.53
CA ILE A 13 -69.86 48.15 -44.60
C ILE A 13 -69.13 47.88 -43.27
N ILE A 14 -69.81 48.06 -42.14
CA ILE A 14 -69.26 47.74 -40.81
C ILE A 14 -69.03 46.24 -40.66
N GLY A 15 -69.96 45.41 -41.14
CA GLY A 15 -69.83 43.95 -41.12
C GLY A 15 -68.63 43.45 -41.94
N ILE A 16 -68.42 44.00 -43.13
CA ILE A 16 -67.27 43.64 -43.99
C ILE A 16 -65.95 44.13 -43.37
N ALA A 17 -65.93 45.34 -42.79
CA ALA A 17 -64.75 45.87 -42.11
C ALA A 17 -64.36 45.04 -40.88
N ILE A 18 -65.33 44.63 -40.06
CA ILE A 18 -65.09 43.77 -38.90
C ILE A 18 -64.66 42.37 -39.34
N GLY A 19 -65.30 41.82 -40.39
CA GLY A 19 -64.91 40.53 -40.96
C GLY A 19 -63.47 40.51 -41.48
N TYR A 20 -63.05 41.58 -42.16
CA TYR A 20 -61.68 41.73 -42.66
C TYR A 20 -60.68 41.91 -41.51
N LEU A 21 -61.05 42.65 -40.46
CA LEU A 21 -60.21 42.86 -39.28
C LEU A 21 -59.97 41.55 -38.50
N ILE A 22 -61.03 40.74 -38.32
CA ILE A 22 -60.94 39.45 -37.61
C ILE A 22 -60.14 38.44 -38.44
N ALA A 23 -60.31 38.40 -39.76
CA ALA A 23 -59.52 37.53 -40.63
C ALA A 23 -58.03 37.91 -40.65
N ALA A 24 -57.72 39.22 -40.68
CA ALA A 24 -56.34 39.73 -40.62
C ALA A 24 -55.66 39.45 -39.27
N LEU A 25 -56.42 39.47 -38.16
CA LEU A 25 -55.92 39.13 -36.83
C LEU A 25 -55.66 37.62 -36.67
N ARG A 26 -56.49 36.76 -37.28
CA ARG A 26 -56.33 35.30 -37.19
C ARG A 26 -55.16 34.77 -38.02
N HIS A 27 -54.81 35.43 -39.12
CA HIS A 27 -53.66 35.04 -39.95
C HIS A 27 -52.30 35.45 -39.34
N LYS A 28 -52.28 36.36 -38.35
CA LYS A 28 -51.06 36.88 -37.72
C LYS A 28 -50.67 36.15 -36.41
N SER A 29 -51.52 35.27 -35.89
CA SER A 29 -51.39 34.71 -34.53
C SER A 29 -50.96 33.24 -34.44
N THR A 30 -50.97 32.46 -35.53
CA THR A 30 -50.64 31.02 -35.49
C THR A 30 -49.15 30.67 -35.63
N GLY A 31 -48.28 31.64 -35.94
CA GLY A 31 -46.83 31.40 -36.11
C GLY A 31 -45.94 31.76 -34.92
N THR A 32 -46.43 32.60 -34.00
CA THR A 32 -45.56 33.28 -33.02
C THR A 32 -45.46 32.55 -31.68
N ASP A 33 -46.51 31.87 -31.22
CA ASP A 33 -46.53 31.19 -29.92
C ASP A 33 -45.69 29.92 -29.89
N GLY A 34 -45.65 29.15 -30.99
CA GLY A 34 -44.82 27.94 -31.08
C GLY A 34 -43.32 28.24 -31.11
N ALA A 35 -42.93 29.34 -31.74
CA ALA A 35 -41.53 29.77 -31.83
C ALA A 35 -41.04 30.35 -30.49
N LEU A 36 -41.86 31.15 -29.79
CA LEU A 36 -41.54 31.66 -28.46
C LEU A 36 -41.42 30.54 -27.43
N LEU A 37 -42.35 29.59 -27.41
CA LEU A 37 -42.30 28.45 -26.48
C LEU A 37 -41.09 27.53 -26.74
N ALA A 38 -40.69 27.37 -28.00
CA ALA A 38 -39.48 26.62 -28.35
C ALA A 38 -38.21 27.36 -27.89
N ASP A 39 -38.17 28.69 -28.02
CA ASP A 39 -37.03 29.50 -27.56
C ASP A 39 -36.93 29.53 -26.02
N TYR A 40 -38.05 29.66 -25.30
CA TYR A 40 -38.10 29.57 -23.85
C TYR A 40 -37.66 28.19 -23.32
N LYS A 41 -38.08 27.09 -23.97
CA LYS A 41 -37.61 25.75 -23.61
C LYS A 41 -36.12 25.59 -23.84
N LYS A 42 -35.61 26.08 -24.97
CA LYS A 42 -34.19 26.00 -25.32
C LYS A 42 -33.31 26.81 -24.36
N GLN A 43 -33.77 27.99 -23.94
CA GLN A 43 -33.09 28.80 -22.92
C GLN A 43 -33.10 28.12 -21.55
N LEU A 44 -34.22 27.50 -21.16
CA LEU A 44 -34.33 26.78 -19.88
C LEU A 44 -33.46 25.52 -19.84
N GLU A 45 -33.36 24.78 -20.94
CA GLU A 45 -32.47 23.63 -21.08
C GLU A 45 -30.99 24.03 -21.07
N ALA A 46 -30.64 25.17 -21.68
CA ALA A 46 -29.28 25.72 -21.63
C ALA A 46 -28.89 26.19 -20.22
N GLU A 47 -29.79 26.85 -19.50
CA GLU A 47 -29.60 27.24 -18.09
C GLU A 47 -29.45 26.02 -17.18
N ARG A 48 -30.29 24.99 -17.36
CA ARG A 48 -30.19 23.73 -16.60
C ARG A 48 -28.89 22.99 -16.88
N SER A 49 -28.50 22.86 -18.15
CA SER A 49 -27.22 22.24 -18.52
C SER A 49 -26.02 22.98 -17.94
N LYS A 50 -26.06 24.31 -17.90
CA LYS A 50 -25.02 25.15 -17.31
C LYS A 50 -24.97 24.99 -15.79
N THR A 51 -26.13 24.90 -15.14
CA THR A 51 -26.26 24.69 -13.69
C THR A 51 -25.79 23.28 -13.31
N GLU A 52 -26.20 22.25 -14.04
CA GLU A 52 -25.74 20.86 -13.85
C GLU A 52 -24.24 20.71 -14.08
N SER A 53 -23.68 21.37 -15.10
CA SER A 53 -22.24 21.38 -15.35
C SER A 53 -21.47 22.10 -14.23
N SER A 54 -22.03 23.19 -13.69
CA SER A 54 -21.43 23.89 -12.56
C SER A 54 -21.48 23.10 -11.26
N ILE A 55 -22.56 22.34 -11.02
CA ILE A 55 -22.72 21.46 -9.86
C ILE A 55 -21.78 20.25 -9.95
N LYS A 56 -21.62 19.65 -11.14
CA LYS A 56 -20.64 18.57 -11.36
C LYS A 56 -19.21 19.06 -11.15
N LEU A 57 -18.87 20.24 -11.67
CA LEU A 57 -17.55 20.82 -11.51
C LEU A 57 -17.26 21.17 -10.04
N THR A 58 -18.21 21.72 -9.29
CA THR A 58 -18.02 21.98 -7.86
C THR A 58 -17.93 20.71 -7.03
N ALA A 59 -18.67 19.66 -7.38
CA ALA A 59 -18.55 18.35 -6.74
C ALA A 59 -17.16 17.72 -6.98
N GLU A 60 -16.66 17.73 -8.22
CA GLU A 60 -15.32 17.25 -8.56
C GLU A 60 -14.21 18.07 -7.89
N LEU A 61 -14.35 19.40 -7.84
CA LEU A 61 -13.40 20.27 -7.15
C LEU A 61 -13.40 20.04 -5.63
N THR A 62 -14.55 19.73 -5.04
CA THR A 62 -14.67 19.44 -3.60
C THR A 62 -14.03 18.08 -3.28
N ALA A 63 -14.27 17.06 -4.10
CA ALA A 63 -13.64 15.75 -3.98
C ALA A 63 -12.11 15.83 -4.16
N MET A 64 -11.64 16.65 -5.11
CA MET A 64 -10.21 16.87 -5.32
C MET A 64 -9.57 17.66 -4.18
N LYS A 65 -10.26 18.67 -3.62
CA LYS A 65 -9.79 19.40 -2.43
C LYS A 65 -9.66 18.48 -1.22
N SER A 66 -10.65 17.63 -0.97
CA SER A 66 -10.62 16.61 0.10
C SER A 66 -9.46 15.62 -0.09
N THR A 67 -9.22 15.18 -1.33
CA THR A 67 -8.11 14.27 -1.65
C THR A 67 -6.75 14.92 -1.43
N VAL A 68 -6.58 16.18 -1.83
CA VAL A 68 -5.35 16.96 -1.61
C VAL A 68 -5.13 17.22 -0.11
N GLU A 69 -6.19 17.47 0.65
CA GLU A 69 -6.13 17.67 2.10
C GLU A 69 -5.72 16.37 2.83
N LYS A 70 -6.31 15.22 2.46
CA LYS A 70 -5.91 13.90 2.96
C LYS A 70 -4.45 13.57 2.60
N LEU A 71 -4.01 13.84 1.37
CA LEU A 71 -2.63 13.66 0.94
C LEU A 71 -1.67 14.59 1.70
N SER A 72 -2.08 15.83 1.98
CA SER A 72 -1.27 16.77 2.77
C SER A 72 -1.12 16.31 4.22
N ILE A 73 -2.19 15.81 4.83
CA ILE A 73 -2.18 15.27 6.20
C ILE A 73 -1.29 14.02 6.26
N GLN A 74 -1.45 13.08 5.32
CA GLN A 74 -0.63 11.87 5.25
C GLN A 74 0.85 12.17 4.97
N SER A 75 1.15 13.15 4.11
CA SER A 75 2.52 13.61 3.84
C SER A 75 3.16 14.27 5.07
N ASN A 76 2.40 15.11 5.79
CA ASN A 76 2.88 15.74 7.01
C ASN A 76 3.10 14.72 8.13
N GLU A 77 2.21 13.74 8.29
CA GLU A 77 2.39 12.67 9.27
C GLU A 77 3.55 11.75 8.89
N ALA A 78 3.73 11.41 7.61
CA ALA A 78 4.89 10.65 7.14
C ALA A 78 6.20 11.42 7.36
N ASN A 79 6.21 12.74 7.14
CA ASN A 79 7.36 13.58 7.44
C ASN A 79 7.63 13.68 8.95
N ARG A 80 6.58 13.76 9.78
CA ARG A 80 6.69 13.74 11.25
C ARG A 80 7.26 12.40 11.74
N ILE A 81 6.73 11.27 11.28
CA ILE A 81 7.25 9.93 11.59
C ILE A 81 8.70 9.79 11.13
N ARG A 82 9.05 10.29 9.94
CA ARG A 82 10.45 10.32 9.47
C ARG A 82 11.34 11.16 10.39
N THR A 83 10.88 12.34 10.80
CA THR A 83 11.65 13.26 11.65
C THR A 83 11.82 12.68 13.07
N GLU A 84 10.78 12.06 13.62
CA GLU A 84 10.84 11.35 14.90
C GLU A 84 11.76 10.13 14.84
N ALA A 85 11.72 9.37 13.74
CA ALA A 85 12.63 8.25 13.51
C ALA A 85 14.08 8.71 13.34
N GLU A 86 14.32 9.82 12.63
CA GLU A 86 15.65 10.45 12.45
C GLU A 86 16.18 10.97 13.80
N ALA A 87 15.36 11.65 14.61
CA ALA A 87 15.73 12.11 15.95
C ALA A 87 16.01 10.96 16.91
N LYS A 88 15.24 9.86 16.82
CA LYS A 88 15.47 8.63 17.58
C LYS A 88 16.77 7.94 17.13
N LEU A 89 17.10 8.02 15.84
CA LEU A 89 18.35 7.52 15.29
C LEU A 89 19.54 8.33 15.81
N GLU A 90 19.44 9.66 15.78
CA GLU A 90 20.48 10.56 16.27
C GLU A 90 20.75 10.38 17.76
N THR A 91 19.70 10.22 18.56
CA THR A 91 19.83 9.90 19.99
C THR A 91 20.45 8.52 20.22
N THR A 92 20.01 7.48 19.52
CA THR A 92 20.60 6.12 19.63
C THR A 92 22.07 6.12 19.20
N ILE A 93 22.43 6.83 18.14
CA ILE A 93 23.81 6.97 17.67
C ILE A 93 24.65 7.71 18.70
N ASN A 94 24.15 8.80 19.29
CA ASN A 94 24.85 9.53 20.33
C ASN A 94 25.00 8.71 21.62
N GLU A 95 24.00 7.89 21.97
CA GLU A 95 24.08 6.94 23.09
C GLU A 95 25.09 5.83 22.82
N MET A 96 25.12 5.26 21.61
CA MET A 96 26.15 4.30 21.19
C MET A 96 27.54 4.92 21.21
N ARG A 97 27.68 6.16 20.73
CA ARG A 97 28.96 6.90 20.74
C ARG A 97 29.45 7.12 22.17
N ARG A 98 28.57 7.57 23.07
CA ARG A 98 28.88 7.74 24.50
C ARG A 98 29.19 6.42 25.18
N ALA A 99 28.46 5.35 24.87
CA ALA A 99 28.74 4.01 25.36
C ALA A 99 30.09 3.51 24.83
N SER A 100 30.43 3.78 23.58
CA SER A 100 31.73 3.43 22.99
C SER A 100 32.89 4.23 23.58
N GLU A 101 32.70 5.52 23.86
CA GLU A 101 33.67 6.38 24.57
C GLU A 101 33.86 5.91 26.02
N SER A 102 32.77 5.60 26.73
CA SER A 102 32.81 5.04 28.10
C SER A 102 33.43 3.65 28.16
N ILE A 103 33.20 2.80 27.15
CA ILE A 103 33.86 1.49 27.02
C ILE A 103 35.36 1.69 26.81
N PHE A 104 35.80 2.76 26.15
CA PHE A 104 37.22 3.09 25.99
C PHE A 104 37.90 3.48 27.32
N ASP A 105 37.23 4.23 28.19
CA ASP A 105 37.76 4.48 29.54
C ASP A 105 37.77 3.20 30.41
N GLU A 106 36.83 2.29 30.19
CA GLU A 106 36.81 0.97 30.83
C GLU A 106 37.73 -0.06 30.13
N THR A 107 38.36 0.32 29.00
CA THR A 107 39.18 -0.55 28.12
C THR A 107 40.47 -1.00 28.76
N LYS A 108 40.95 -0.42 29.87
CA LYS A 108 42.10 -1.02 30.58
C LYS A 108 41.82 -2.46 31.05
N LYS A 109 40.56 -2.81 31.32
CA LYS A 109 40.14 -4.17 31.67
C LYS A 109 39.87 -5.05 30.44
N ILE A 110 39.35 -4.47 29.36
CA ILE A 110 39.02 -5.17 28.10
C ILE A 110 40.26 -5.40 27.22
N ALA A 111 41.22 -4.48 27.19
CA ALA A 111 42.53 -4.66 26.57
C ALA A 111 43.29 -5.84 27.18
N GLY A 112 43.13 -6.09 28.49
CA GLY A 112 43.63 -7.29 29.14
C GLY A 112 42.94 -8.58 28.66
N ALA A 113 41.62 -8.53 28.45
CA ALA A 113 40.82 -9.65 27.94
C ALA A 113 41.01 -9.92 26.43
N LEU A 114 41.38 -8.90 25.65
CA LEU A 114 41.72 -8.96 24.23
C LEU A 114 43.22 -9.16 23.96
N SER A 115 44.00 -9.57 24.97
CA SER A 115 45.45 -9.70 24.88
C SER A 115 45.94 -10.74 23.84
N ASN A 116 45.14 -11.78 23.54
CA ASN A 116 45.46 -12.77 22.51
C ASN A 116 44.65 -12.57 21.21
N SER A 117 45.27 -12.88 20.06
CA SER A 117 44.69 -12.71 18.72
C SER A 117 43.35 -13.43 18.52
N GLN A 118 43.17 -14.61 19.15
CA GLN A 118 41.96 -15.41 19.01
C GLN A 118 40.75 -14.81 19.74
N ALA A 119 40.95 -14.25 20.94
CA ALA A 119 39.92 -13.57 21.72
C ALA A 119 39.45 -12.29 21.01
N ARG A 120 40.36 -11.57 20.34
CA ARG A 120 40.04 -10.40 19.53
C ARG A 120 39.15 -10.72 18.34
N GLY A 121 39.51 -11.77 17.58
CA GLY A 121 38.70 -12.23 16.45
C GLY A 121 37.28 -12.60 16.89
N LYS A 122 37.16 -13.37 17.99
CA LYS A 122 35.86 -13.74 18.55
C LYS A 122 35.04 -12.53 19.03
N PHE A 123 35.68 -11.53 19.62
CA PHE A 123 35.00 -10.30 20.05
C PHE A 123 34.47 -9.51 18.85
N GLY A 124 35.30 -9.32 17.81
CA GLY A 124 34.88 -8.66 16.57
C GLY A 124 33.72 -9.39 15.88
N GLU A 125 33.80 -10.72 15.80
CA GLU A 125 32.71 -11.55 15.25
C GLU A 125 31.42 -11.40 16.06
N ALA A 126 31.47 -11.49 17.39
CA ALA A 126 30.30 -11.38 18.25
C ALA A 126 29.68 -9.97 18.21
N GLN A 127 30.50 -8.92 18.14
CA GLN A 127 30.01 -7.55 18.00
C GLN A 127 29.32 -7.36 16.64
N LEU A 128 29.91 -7.87 15.55
CA LEU A 128 29.32 -7.80 14.23
C LEU A 128 27.99 -8.58 14.16
N GLU A 129 27.91 -9.74 14.80
CA GLU A 129 26.67 -10.52 14.92
C GLU A 129 25.57 -9.72 15.62
N LEU A 130 25.90 -9.07 16.74
CA LEU A 130 24.94 -8.23 17.45
C LEU A 130 24.44 -7.06 16.58
N LEU A 131 25.31 -6.46 15.77
CA LEU A 131 24.94 -5.39 14.84
C LEU A 131 23.98 -5.91 13.75
N LEU A 132 24.26 -7.07 13.17
CA LEU A 132 23.39 -7.70 12.15
C LEU A 132 22.00 -8.01 12.70
N GLN A 133 21.93 -8.59 13.91
CA GLN A 133 20.67 -8.88 14.59
C GLN A 133 19.90 -7.60 14.93
N SER A 134 20.59 -6.58 15.44
CA SER A 134 20.01 -5.28 15.78
C SER A 134 19.49 -4.51 14.55
N ALA A 135 20.10 -4.74 13.38
CA ALA A 135 19.62 -4.22 12.10
C ALA A 135 18.42 -5.01 11.53
N GLY A 136 17.98 -6.08 12.20
CA GLY A 136 16.84 -6.90 11.80
C GLY A 136 17.15 -7.94 10.72
N LEU A 137 18.44 -8.22 10.45
CA LEU A 137 18.87 -9.20 9.46
C LEU A 137 18.90 -10.59 10.09
N ARG A 138 18.47 -11.62 9.35
CA ARG A 138 18.40 -13.00 9.84
C ARG A 138 19.44 -13.87 9.16
N GLU A 139 20.10 -14.71 9.96
CA GLU A 139 21.05 -15.68 9.45
C GLU A 139 20.35 -16.69 8.53
N GLY A 140 21.01 -17.11 7.46
CA GLY A 140 20.50 -18.01 6.43
C GLY A 140 19.59 -17.34 5.39
N HIS A 141 18.97 -16.21 5.74
CA HIS A 141 18.11 -15.44 4.84
C HIS A 141 18.86 -14.26 4.23
N GLU A 142 19.00 -13.19 5.01
CA GLU A 142 19.63 -11.94 4.57
C GLU A 142 21.15 -11.97 4.72
N TYR A 143 21.72 -12.76 5.63
CA TYR A 143 23.17 -12.95 5.72
C TYR A 143 23.55 -14.41 6.00
N SER A 144 24.78 -14.78 5.67
CA SER A 144 25.36 -16.10 5.96
C SER A 144 26.77 -15.97 6.52
N ARG A 145 27.05 -16.74 7.56
CA ARG A 145 28.39 -16.94 8.10
C ARG A 145 29.07 -18.10 7.38
N GLN A 146 30.35 -17.97 7.06
CA GLN A 146 31.14 -19.14 6.69
C GLN A 146 31.88 -19.66 7.92
N LYS A 147 31.65 -20.93 8.25
CA LYS A 147 32.47 -21.63 9.24
C LYS A 147 33.84 -21.83 8.61
N SER A 148 34.86 -21.23 9.22
CA SER A 148 36.27 -21.56 9.01
C SER A 148 36.42 -23.08 8.96
N THR A 149 36.52 -23.62 7.75
CA THR A 149 36.84 -25.01 7.50
C THR A 149 38.32 -25.06 7.22
N THR A 150 38.99 -26.03 7.86
CA THR A 150 40.45 -26.18 7.92
C THR A 150 41.10 -26.53 6.58
N ASP A 151 40.37 -26.45 5.47
CA ASP A 151 40.92 -26.73 4.16
C ASP A 151 41.74 -25.53 3.66
N ALA A 152 42.90 -25.86 3.11
CA ALA A 152 43.94 -24.94 2.65
C ALA A 152 43.52 -24.00 1.51
N ASP A 153 42.26 -24.06 1.09
CA ASP A 153 41.64 -23.28 0.01
C ASP A 153 40.75 -22.12 0.53
N SER A 154 40.66 -21.94 1.85
CA SER A 154 39.81 -20.93 2.50
C SER A 154 40.38 -19.49 2.47
N SER A 155 41.50 -19.24 1.78
CA SER A 155 42.18 -17.94 1.81
C SER A 155 41.45 -16.78 1.12
N GLY A 156 40.32 -17.07 0.46
CA GLY A 156 39.52 -16.11 -0.31
C GLY A 156 38.06 -16.04 0.13
N ILE A 157 37.75 -16.42 1.37
CA ILE A 157 36.37 -16.46 1.89
C ILE A 157 36.18 -15.36 2.95
N PRO A 158 35.13 -14.52 2.84
CA PRO A 158 34.85 -13.50 3.84
C PRO A 158 34.18 -14.08 5.09
N ASP A 159 34.39 -13.45 6.25
CA ASP A 159 33.83 -13.94 7.53
C ASP A 159 32.28 -13.94 7.48
N ILE A 160 31.69 -12.87 6.92
CA ILE A 160 30.23 -12.73 6.74
C ILE A 160 29.91 -12.25 5.33
N THR A 161 28.87 -12.84 4.75
CA THR A 161 28.26 -12.37 3.51
C THR A 161 26.83 -11.89 3.79
N VAL A 162 26.55 -10.62 3.50
CA VAL A 162 25.21 -10.04 3.55
C VAL A 162 24.68 -9.93 2.12
N LYS A 163 23.51 -10.49 1.86
CA LYS A 163 22.85 -10.38 0.55
C LYS A 163 22.26 -8.98 0.42
N MET A 164 22.19 -8.49 -0.82
CA MET A 164 21.54 -7.24 -1.14
C MET A 164 20.30 -7.47 -2.00
N PRO A 165 19.23 -6.69 -1.80
CA PRO A 165 18.11 -6.67 -2.72
C PRO A 165 18.58 -6.20 -4.11
N GLY A 166 18.31 -6.98 -5.15
CA GLY A 166 18.88 -6.78 -6.49
C GLY A 166 19.93 -7.82 -6.90
N GLY A 167 20.30 -8.74 -6.00
CA GLY A 167 21.13 -9.91 -6.33
C GLY A 167 22.64 -9.72 -6.13
N SER A 168 23.07 -8.55 -5.65
CA SER A 168 24.45 -8.32 -5.22
C SER A 168 24.67 -8.78 -3.77
N ALA A 169 25.92 -8.71 -3.30
CA ALA A 169 26.31 -9.09 -1.95
C ALA A 169 27.35 -8.12 -1.38
N ILE A 170 27.39 -8.03 -0.05
CA ILE A 170 28.40 -7.31 0.71
C ILE A 170 29.18 -8.33 1.51
N PHE A 171 30.49 -8.27 1.39
CA PHE A 171 31.40 -9.11 2.15
C PHE A 171 32.00 -8.32 3.29
N ILE A 172 31.97 -8.88 4.49
CA ILE A 172 32.47 -8.25 5.69
C ILE A 172 33.59 -9.11 6.25
N ASP A 173 34.77 -8.50 6.41
CA ASP A 173 35.92 -9.09 7.11
C ASP A 173 36.05 -8.39 8.47
N SER A 174 36.13 -9.19 9.53
CA SER A 174 36.17 -8.71 10.92
C SER A 174 37.58 -8.69 11.52
N LYS A 175 38.61 -9.01 10.72
CA LYS A 175 40.00 -9.04 11.19
C LYS A 175 40.65 -7.68 11.01
N PHE A 176 41.27 -7.21 12.07
CA PHE A 176 41.97 -5.92 12.06
C PHE A 176 43.27 -6.03 12.86
N PRO A 177 44.33 -5.32 12.43
CA PRO A 177 45.55 -5.17 13.22
C PRO A 177 45.26 -4.33 14.47
N PHE A 178 45.70 -4.83 15.63
CA PHE A 178 45.42 -4.22 16.93
C PHE A 178 46.64 -4.07 17.84
N ASP A 179 47.73 -4.81 17.58
CA ASP A 179 48.86 -4.90 18.49
C ASP A 179 49.58 -3.55 18.65
N ARG A 180 49.85 -2.84 17.54
CA ARG A 180 50.49 -1.53 17.56
C ARG A 180 49.67 -0.46 18.27
N PHE A 181 48.34 -0.53 18.15
CA PHE A 181 47.45 0.35 18.89
C PHE A 181 47.58 0.09 20.39
N LEU A 182 47.56 -1.17 20.83
CA LEU A 182 47.76 -1.50 22.25
C LEU A 182 49.11 -1.01 22.79
N ASP A 183 50.19 -1.20 22.03
CA ASP A 183 51.52 -0.73 22.39
C ASP A 183 51.55 0.79 22.61
N ALA A 184 50.89 1.55 21.73
CA ALA A 184 50.79 3.01 21.81
C ALA A 184 50.11 3.51 23.11
N PHE A 185 49.06 2.80 23.56
CA PHE A 185 48.35 3.13 24.80
C PHE A 185 48.98 2.49 26.05
N GLY A 186 49.88 1.51 25.87
CA GLY A 186 50.70 0.92 26.93
C GLY A 186 51.92 1.76 27.30
N THR A 187 52.49 2.52 26.36
CA THR A 187 53.65 3.38 26.62
C THR A 187 53.28 4.73 27.23
N GLN A 188 54.13 5.20 28.14
CA GLN A 188 54.06 6.53 28.76
C GLN A 188 54.91 7.56 27.99
N VAL A 189 55.73 7.11 27.04
CA VAL A 189 56.62 7.98 26.27
C VAL A 189 55.90 8.45 25.01
N GLN A 190 55.71 9.77 24.88
CA GLN A 190 54.92 10.34 23.78
C GLN A 190 55.51 10.03 22.40
N SER A 191 56.84 10.05 22.24
CA SER A 191 57.48 9.75 20.95
C SER A 191 57.29 8.29 20.52
N GLU A 192 57.31 7.35 21.46
CA GLU A 192 57.03 5.93 21.16
C GLU A 192 55.55 5.73 20.81
N ARG A 193 54.65 6.43 21.52
CA ARG A 193 53.21 6.40 21.21
C ARG A 193 52.95 6.83 19.78
N ASP A 194 53.54 7.95 19.35
CA ASP A 194 53.32 8.47 18.00
C ASP A 194 53.90 7.54 16.92
N ASP A 195 55.03 6.88 17.18
CA ASP A 195 55.58 5.86 16.29
C ASP A 195 54.68 4.63 16.18
N TYR A 196 54.20 4.09 17.31
CA TYR A 196 53.27 2.96 17.32
C TYR A 196 51.96 3.28 16.60
N LEU A 197 51.40 4.48 16.77
CA LEU A 197 50.20 4.89 16.03
C LEU A 197 50.49 5.02 14.52
N SER A 198 51.68 5.50 14.13
CA SER A 198 52.09 5.52 12.72
C SER A 198 52.17 4.12 12.12
N GLN A 199 52.71 3.17 12.88
CA GLN A 199 52.76 1.76 12.50
C GLN A 199 51.36 1.14 12.40
N HIS A 200 50.47 1.45 13.34
CA HIS A 200 49.06 1.04 13.30
C HIS A 200 48.36 1.49 12.01
N THR A 201 48.50 2.75 11.61
CA THR A 201 47.94 3.27 10.35
C THR A 201 48.48 2.52 9.14
N LYS A 202 49.79 2.22 9.12
CA LYS A 202 50.41 1.44 8.03
C LYS A 202 49.90 0.00 7.99
N ASP A 203 49.72 -0.63 9.14
CA ASP A 203 49.24 -2.01 9.22
C ASP A 203 47.78 -2.11 8.79
N LEU A 204 46.93 -1.14 9.16
CA LEU A 204 45.57 -1.03 8.64
C LEU A 204 45.54 -0.88 7.13
N LEU A 205 46.38 -0.01 6.57
CA LEU A 205 46.44 0.19 5.12
C LEU A 205 46.90 -1.07 4.38
N LYS A 206 47.93 -1.76 4.89
CA LYS A 206 48.36 -3.06 4.34
C LYS A 206 47.24 -4.10 4.38
N HIS A 207 46.43 -4.09 5.43
CA HIS A 207 45.30 -5.01 5.55
C HIS A 207 44.21 -4.70 4.51
N VAL A 208 43.90 -3.42 4.30
CA VAL A 208 43.01 -2.97 3.22
C VAL A 208 43.53 -3.40 1.85
N GLU A 209 44.82 -3.21 1.57
CA GLU A 209 45.44 -3.66 0.32
C GLU A 209 45.40 -5.18 0.15
N ALA A 210 45.62 -5.94 1.23
CA ALA A 210 45.52 -7.40 1.20
C ALA A 210 44.09 -7.85 0.91
N LEU A 211 43.09 -7.18 1.50
CA LEU A 211 41.68 -7.48 1.29
C LEU A 211 41.24 -7.16 -0.16
N ALA A 212 41.71 -6.04 -0.71
CA ALA A 212 41.48 -5.69 -2.11
C ALA A 212 42.08 -6.72 -3.08
N LYS A 213 43.29 -7.23 -2.78
CA LYS A 213 43.98 -8.27 -3.58
C LYS A 213 43.28 -9.62 -3.54
N ARG A 214 42.57 -9.95 -2.46
CA ARG A 214 41.79 -11.20 -2.34
C ARG A 214 40.66 -11.29 -3.37
N GLY A 215 40.33 -10.19 -4.06
CA GLY A 215 39.71 -10.27 -5.38
C GLY A 215 38.34 -10.93 -5.39
N TYR A 216 37.52 -10.66 -4.37
CA TYR A 216 36.14 -11.11 -4.28
C TYR A 216 35.27 -10.69 -5.49
N HIS A 217 35.71 -9.67 -6.22
CA HIS A 217 35.07 -9.10 -7.42
C HIS A 217 35.03 -10.03 -8.66
N LYS A 218 35.59 -11.26 -8.60
CA LYS A 218 35.71 -12.15 -9.77
C LYS A 218 34.76 -13.35 -9.79
N SER A 219 33.92 -13.54 -8.78
CA SER A 219 32.91 -14.61 -8.76
C SER A 219 31.53 -14.13 -9.24
N ALA A 220 30.76 -15.04 -9.84
CA ALA A 220 29.40 -14.78 -10.32
C ALA A 220 28.49 -14.41 -9.12
N GLY A 221 27.92 -13.20 -9.12
CA GLY A 221 27.31 -12.60 -7.91
C GLY A 221 28.26 -11.60 -7.22
N SER A 222 29.01 -10.85 -8.02
CA SER A 222 30.13 -10.01 -7.58
C SER A 222 29.70 -9.01 -6.52
N PRO A 223 30.44 -8.86 -5.41
CA PRO A 223 30.12 -7.89 -4.39
C PRO A 223 30.34 -6.46 -4.92
N ASP A 224 29.38 -5.58 -4.66
CA ASP A 224 29.48 -4.17 -5.04
C ASP A 224 30.62 -3.47 -4.28
N PHE A 225 30.90 -3.91 -3.05
CA PHE A 225 32.01 -3.43 -2.23
C PHE A 225 32.31 -4.41 -1.07
N VAL A 226 33.55 -4.39 -0.60
CA VAL A 226 34.02 -5.19 0.56
C VAL A 226 34.14 -4.27 1.77
N VAL A 227 33.69 -4.72 2.92
CA VAL A 227 33.73 -3.95 4.17
C VAL A 227 34.76 -4.54 5.12
N LEU A 228 35.72 -3.71 5.54
CA LEU A 228 36.59 -3.99 6.67
C LEU A 228 35.93 -3.47 7.94
N PHE A 229 35.58 -4.36 8.86
CA PHE A 229 34.98 -4.00 10.13
C PHE A 229 36.05 -3.72 11.20
N VAL A 230 35.99 -2.54 11.80
CA VAL A 230 36.88 -2.09 12.87
C VAL A 230 36.05 -1.95 14.16
N PRO A 231 36.27 -2.73 15.21
CA PRO A 231 35.33 -2.84 16.34
C PRO A 231 35.31 -1.65 17.30
N PHE A 232 36.28 -0.74 17.17
CA PHE A 232 36.38 0.45 18.01
C PHE A 232 36.52 1.68 17.12
N GLU A 233 35.73 2.72 17.41
CA GLU A 233 35.79 4.00 16.70
C GLU A 233 37.19 4.63 16.80
N THR A 234 37.85 4.50 17.96
CA THR A 234 39.16 5.09 18.24
C THR A 234 40.28 4.53 17.36
N LEU A 235 40.18 3.27 16.94
CA LEU A 235 41.16 2.67 16.02
C LEU A 235 41.19 3.39 14.66
N LEU A 236 40.01 3.72 14.15
CA LEU A 236 39.88 4.45 12.89
C LEU A 236 40.20 5.94 13.08
N ALA A 237 39.76 6.54 14.18
CA ALA A 237 40.02 7.95 14.49
C ALA A 237 41.52 8.27 14.56
N GLU A 238 42.32 7.44 15.24
CA GLU A 238 43.77 7.63 15.33
C GLU A 238 44.46 7.43 13.97
N ALA A 239 43.97 6.49 13.16
CA ALA A 239 44.49 6.31 11.80
C ALA A 239 44.24 7.54 10.93
N LEU A 240 43.04 8.12 11.01
CA LEU A 240 42.66 9.33 10.27
C LEU A 240 43.41 10.58 10.74
N ARG A 241 43.76 10.67 12.02
CA ARG A 241 44.58 11.75 12.56
C ARG A 241 45.97 11.78 11.92
N ILE A 242 46.53 10.61 11.63
CA ILE A 242 47.86 10.45 11.02
C ILE A 242 47.79 10.54 9.49
N ASP A 243 46.79 9.92 8.88
CA ASP A 243 46.56 9.93 7.44
C ASP A 243 45.10 10.32 7.13
N PRO A 244 44.81 11.62 6.98
CA PRO A 244 43.44 12.09 6.69
C PRO A 244 42.87 11.54 5.38
N ALA A 245 43.73 11.12 4.44
CA ALA A 245 43.32 10.54 3.16
C ALA A 245 43.10 9.02 3.23
N PHE A 246 43.21 8.39 4.41
CA PHE A 246 43.13 6.94 4.58
C PHE A 246 41.82 6.35 4.01
N LEU A 247 40.66 6.95 4.33
CA LEU A 247 39.37 6.47 3.83
C LEU A 247 39.26 6.57 2.31
N GLU A 248 39.79 7.65 1.71
CA GLU A 248 39.82 7.83 0.26
C GLU A 248 40.68 6.76 -0.42
N LYS A 249 41.85 6.45 0.16
CA LYS A 249 42.74 5.38 -0.33
C LYS A 249 42.07 4.01 -0.27
N ALA A 250 41.39 3.70 0.84
CA ALA A 250 40.65 2.46 0.97
C ALA A 250 39.50 2.36 -0.06
N PHE A 251 38.75 3.45 -0.23
CA PHE A 251 37.65 3.50 -1.18
C PHE A 251 38.11 3.32 -2.64
N LYS A 252 39.26 3.89 -3.04
CA LYS A 252 39.88 3.67 -4.36
C LYS A 252 40.24 2.20 -4.62
N LEU A 253 40.42 1.41 -3.56
CA LEU A 253 40.67 -0.03 -3.62
C LEU A 253 39.38 -0.88 -3.51
N ASN A 254 38.20 -0.26 -3.57
CA ASN A 254 36.88 -0.87 -3.38
C ASN A 254 36.70 -1.54 -2.01
N VAL A 255 37.40 -1.03 -1.00
CA VAL A 255 37.28 -1.47 0.40
C VAL A 255 36.74 -0.32 1.24
N THR A 256 35.59 -0.52 1.85
CA THR A 256 34.99 0.42 2.79
C THR A 256 35.40 0.04 4.20
N VAL A 257 35.97 0.98 4.96
CA VAL A 257 36.26 0.75 6.38
C VAL A 257 35.06 1.23 7.19
N ALA A 258 34.50 0.37 8.02
CA ALA A 258 33.33 0.66 8.84
C ALA A 258 33.58 0.31 10.31
N THR A 259 33.21 1.23 11.17
CA THR A 259 33.16 1.10 12.63
C THR A 259 31.77 0.67 13.09
N PRO A 260 31.52 0.33 14.38
CA PRO A 260 30.20 -0.14 14.81
C PRO A 260 29.07 0.82 14.45
N THR A 261 29.30 2.13 14.56
CA THR A 261 28.28 3.15 14.24
C THR A 261 27.97 3.19 12.75
N SER A 262 29.00 3.26 11.90
CA SER A 262 28.84 3.33 10.44
C SER A 262 28.35 2.00 9.86
N MET A 263 28.78 0.87 10.42
CA MET A 263 28.28 -0.46 10.10
C MET A 263 26.80 -0.58 10.46
N MET A 264 26.37 -0.14 11.64
CA MET A 264 24.94 -0.13 12.02
C MET A 264 24.10 0.68 11.03
N ALA A 265 24.56 1.87 10.64
CA ALA A 265 23.87 2.70 9.66
C ALA A 265 23.73 1.99 8.30
N LEU A 266 24.81 1.35 7.83
CA LEU A 266 24.82 0.57 6.61
C LEU A 266 23.86 -0.62 6.69
N LEU A 267 23.95 -1.43 7.75
CA LEU A 267 23.12 -2.63 7.94
C LEU A 267 21.64 -2.28 8.12
N ARG A 268 21.29 -1.20 8.84
CA ARG A 268 19.89 -0.74 8.95
C ARG A 268 19.34 -0.26 7.62
N THR A 269 20.15 0.42 6.82
CA THR A 269 19.76 0.82 5.46
C THR A 269 19.43 -0.42 4.63
N ILE A 270 20.27 -1.45 4.71
CA ILE A 270 20.03 -2.74 4.03
C ILE A 270 18.75 -3.40 4.55
N GLY A 271 18.58 -3.50 5.86
CA GLY A 271 17.37 -4.07 6.48
C GLY A 271 16.08 -3.33 6.09
N TYR A 272 16.15 -2.00 5.97
CA TYR A 272 15.04 -1.19 5.48
C TYR A 272 14.71 -1.51 4.01
N ILE A 273 15.72 -1.62 3.15
CA ILE A 273 15.54 -1.99 1.73
C ILE A 273 14.93 -3.40 1.63
N PHE A 274 15.36 -4.37 2.45
CA PHE A 274 14.75 -5.70 2.49
C PHE A 274 13.27 -5.67 2.89
N THR A 275 12.92 -4.89 3.91
CA THR A 275 11.53 -4.77 4.37
C THR A 275 10.66 -4.14 3.29
N ARG A 276 11.19 -3.13 2.57
CA ARG A 276 10.49 -2.47 1.47
C ARG A 276 10.32 -3.35 0.25
N ASN A 277 11.32 -4.16 -0.11
CA ASN A 277 11.21 -5.11 -1.22
C ASN A 277 10.29 -6.30 -0.90
N LYS A 278 10.27 -6.80 0.34
CA LYS A 278 9.25 -7.80 0.74
C LYS A 278 7.83 -7.27 0.56
N LEU A 279 7.61 -5.97 0.78
CA LEU A 279 6.31 -5.33 0.51
C LEU A 279 5.98 -5.29 -0.99
N ALA A 280 6.98 -5.11 -1.85
CA ALA A 280 6.83 -5.09 -3.30
C ALA A 280 6.61 -6.51 -3.87
N ASP A 281 7.39 -7.51 -3.44
CA ASP A 281 7.23 -8.91 -3.86
C ASP A 281 5.86 -9.48 -3.45
N ASN A 282 5.34 -9.04 -2.30
CA ASN A 282 4.01 -9.42 -1.85
C ASN A 282 2.89 -8.83 -2.72
N ALA A 283 3.13 -7.77 -3.50
CA ALA A 283 2.09 -7.18 -4.35
C ALA A 283 1.66 -8.13 -5.47
N ASP A 284 2.60 -8.89 -6.06
CA ASP A 284 2.31 -9.90 -7.09
C ASP A 284 1.50 -11.08 -6.53
N GLU A 285 1.86 -11.54 -5.33
CA GLU A 285 1.10 -12.57 -4.59
C GLU A 285 -0.31 -12.08 -4.27
N ILE A 286 -0.45 -10.84 -3.75
CA ILE A 286 -1.74 -10.21 -3.47
C ILE A 286 -2.58 -10.12 -4.74
N GLN A 287 -2.00 -9.73 -5.88
CA GLN A 287 -2.71 -9.66 -7.16
C GLN A 287 -3.22 -11.03 -7.62
N LYS A 288 -2.40 -12.09 -7.48
CA LYS A 288 -2.80 -13.47 -7.79
C LYS A 288 -3.95 -13.94 -6.90
N VAL A 289 -3.87 -13.68 -5.60
CA VAL A 289 -4.92 -14.04 -4.63
C VAL A 289 -6.20 -13.26 -4.92
N ALA A 290 -6.11 -11.96 -5.19
CA ALA A 290 -7.25 -11.10 -5.53
C ALA A 290 -7.95 -11.56 -6.82
N ASN A 291 -7.20 -11.91 -7.87
CA ASN A 291 -7.76 -12.45 -9.11
C ASN A 291 -8.50 -13.78 -8.88
N THR A 292 -7.93 -14.66 -8.05
CA THR A 292 -8.57 -15.93 -7.69
C THR A 292 -9.85 -15.70 -6.90
N PHE A 293 -9.83 -14.75 -5.96
CA PHE A 293 -10.99 -14.39 -5.17
C PHE A 293 -12.14 -13.81 -6.02
N LEU A 294 -11.85 -12.86 -6.91
CA LEU A 294 -12.85 -12.30 -7.84
C LEU A 294 -13.47 -13.37 -8.74
N LYS A 295 -12.67 -14.31 -9.24
CA LYS A 295 -13.15 -15.47 -10.01
C LYS A 295 -14.11 -16.34 -9.18
N ASN A 296 -13.77 -16.59 -7.91
CA ASN A 296 -14.60 -17.39 -7.01
C ASN A 296 -15.91 -16.66 -6.65
N ILE A 297 -15.89 -15.35 -6.41
CA ILE A 297 -17.10 -14.54 -6.22
C ILE A 297 -18.01 -14.63 -7.44
N THR A 298 -17.45 -14.48 -8.65
CA THR A 298 -18.23 -14.54 -9.89
C THR A 298 -18.90 -15.91 -10.06
N LEU A 299 -18.15 -16.98 -9.76
CA LEU A 299 -18.68 -18.35 -9.78
C LEU A 299 -19.81 -18.52 -8.76
N LEU A 300 -19.61 -18.06 -7.52
CA LEU A 300 -20.60 -18.13 -6.45
C LEU A 300 -21.87 -17.36 -6.81
N HIS A 301 -21.73 -16.13 -7.32
CA HIS A 301 -22.84 -15.31 -7.78
C HIS A 301 -23.65 -16.03 -8.87
N GLY A 302 -22.98 -16.66 -9.84
CA GLY A 302 -23.65 -17.49 -10.86
C GLY A 302 -24.47 -18.64 -10.27
N LYS A 303 -23.97 -19.30 -9.22
CA LYS A 303 -24.72 -20.35 -8.50
C LYS A 303 -25.91 -19.78 -7.74
N ILE A 304 -25.75 -18.65 -7.06
CA ILE A 304 -26.83 -17.95 -6.35
C ILE A 304 -27.95 -17.56 -7.32
N VAL A 305 -27.61 -17.00 -8.49
CA VAL A 305 -28.59 -16.66 -9.53
C VAL A 305 -29.32 -17.90 -10.05
N ALA A 306 -28.61 -19.01 -10.28
CA ALA A 306 -29.22 -20.26 -10.73
C ALA A 306 -30.21 -20.82 -9.69
N VAL A 307 -29.83 -20.79 -8.41
CA VAL A 307 -30.72 -21.20 -7.29
C VAL A 307 -31.93 -20.27 -7.20
N GLY A 308 -31.74 -18.96 -7.31
CA GLY A 308 -32.83 -17.97 -7.33
C GLY A 308 -33.85 -18.24 -8.45
N LYS A 309 -33.37 -18.58 -9.65
CA LYS A 309 -34.24 -18.98 -10.78
C LYS A 309 -35.02 -20.27 -10.49
N ALA A 310 -34.38 -21.28 -9.90
CA ALA A 310 -35.04 -22.55 -9.56
C ALA A 310 -36.10 -22.35 -8.47
N ILE A 311 -35.84 -21.51 -7.46
CA ILE A 311 -36.81 -21.15 -6.43
C ILE A 311 -37.98 -20.39 -7.05
N SER A 312 -37.73 -19.40 -7.90
CA SER A 312 -38.78 -18.65 -8.60
C SER A 312 -39.65 -19.56 -9.47
N SER A 313 -39.04 -20.50 -10.21
CA SER A 313 -39.78 -21.49 -11.00
C SER A 313 -40.63 -22.41 -10.13
N THR A 314 -40.10 -22.86 -8.99
CA THR A 314 -40.84 -23.70 -8.04
C THR A 314 -42.02 -22.93 -7.43
N ALA A 315 -41.80 -21.67 -7.03
CA ALA A 315 -42.84 -20.81 -6.51
C ALA A 315 -43.97 -20.60 -7.52
N LYS A 316 -43.63 -20.35 -8.79
CA LYS A 316 -44.63 -20.23 -9.87
C LYS A 316 -45.42 -21.52 -10.10
N ALA A 317 -44.74 -22.66 -10.12
CA ALA A 317 -45.41 -23.96 -10.27
C ALA A 317 -46.36 -24.25 -9.09
N TYR A 318 -46.01 -23.79 -7.89
CA TYR A 318 -46.88 -23.88 -6.71
C TYR A 318 -48.08 -22.92 -6.80
N GLU A 319 -47.87 -21.69 -7.27
CA GLU A 319 -48.94 -20.71 -7.52
C GLU A 319 -49.96 -21.22 -8.54
N ASP A 320 -49.53 -21.94 -9.59
CA ASP A 320 -50.41 -22.56 -10.58
C ASP A 320 -51.14 -23.83 -10.05
N LEU A 321 -50.52 -24.53 -9.09
CA LEU A 321 -51.06 -25.75 -8.48
C LEU A 321 -52.30 -25.46 -7.64
N ILE A 322 -52.29 -24.40 -6.82
CA ILE A 322 -53.37 -24.08 -5.88
C ILE A 322 -54.72 -23.88 -6.59
N PRO A 323 -54.88 -23.01 -7.60
CA PRO A 323 -56.13 -22.86 -8.33
C PRO A 323 -56.57 -24.13 -9.05
N THR A 324 -55.60 -24.92 -9.54
CA THR A 324 -55.87 -26.20 -10.19
C THR A 324 -56.45 -27.20 -9.20
N ALA A 325 -55.86 -27.34 -8.02
CA ALA A 325 -56.35 -28.19 -6.94
C ALA A 325 -57.72 -27.74 -6.42
N GLU A 326 -57.94 -26.43 -6.28
CA GLU A 326 -59.23 -25.85 -5.90
C GLU A 326 -60.33 -26.20 -6.92
N ARG A 327 -60.04 -26.03 -8.21
CA ARG A 327 -61.01 -26.32 -9.28
C ARG A 327 -61.28 -27.81 -9.46
N THR A 328 -60.23 -28.64 -9.41
CA THR A 328 -60.34 -30.07 -9.78
C THR A 328 -60.72 -30.98 -8.61
N VAL A 329 -60.37 -30.61 -7.38
CA VAL A 329 -60.63 -31.42 -6.18
C VAL A 329 -61.66 -30.76 -5.28
N LEU A 330 -61.44 -29.51 -4.86
CA LEU A 330 -62.33 -28.87 -3.86
C LEU A 330 -63.72 -28.54 -4.41
N SER A 331 -63.84 -28.03 -5.64
CA SER A 331 -65.14 -27.70 -6.23
C SER A 331 -66.04 -28.95 -6.41
N PRO A 332 -65.57 -30.07 -6.98
CA PRO A 332 -66.32 -31.33 -7.00
C PRO A 332 -66.60 -31.90 -5.60
N ALA A 333 -65.63 -31.86 -4.68
CA ALA A 333 -65.82 -32.31 -3.30
C ALA A 333 -66.94 -31.54 -2.57
N ARG A 334 -66.96 -30.21 -2.69
CA ARG A 334 -68.03 -29.35 -2.16
C ARG A 334 -69.39 -29.68 -2.80
N ARG A 335 -69.42 -29.94 -4.11
CA ARG A 335 -70.65 -30.31 -4.82
C ARG A 335 -71.18 -31.67 -4.38
N ILE A 336 -70.31 -32.67 -4.15
CA ILE A 336 -70.67 -33.99 -3.62
C ILE A 336 -71.22 -33.86 -2.19
N HIS A 337 -70.55 -33.06 -1.34
CA HIS A 337 -71.02 -32.77 0.02
C HIS A 337 -72.44 -32.15 0.01
N ASN A 338 -72.68 -31.18 -0.88
CA ASN A 338 -73.98 -30.51 -0.99
C ASN A 338 -75.09 -31.42 -1.57
N LEU A 339 -74.74 -32.48 -2.29
CA LEU A 339 -75.68 -33.47 -2.83
C LEU A 339 -76.05 -34.56 -1.81
N GLY A 340 -75.57 -34.48 -0.56
CA GLY A 340 -76.02 -35.33 0.54
C GLY A 340 -75.52 -36.77 0.47
N VAL A 341 -74.47 -37.06 -0.30
CA VAL A 341 -73.86 -38.39 -0.35
C VAL A 341 -73.17 -38.68 0.99
N THR A 342 -73.55 -39.79 1.63
CA THR A 342 -73.02 -40.28 2.91
C THR A 342 -71.58 -40.77 2.75
N GLY A 343 -70.64 -39.82 2.74
CA GLY A 343 -69.21 -40.03 2.93
C GLY A 343 -68.73 -39.36 4.21
N ASP A 344 -67.66 -39.92 4.78
CA ASP A 344 -66.96 -39.48 5.99
C ASP A 344 -66.57 -37.99 5.87
N LYS A 345 -67.31 -37.11 6.53
CA LYS A 345 -67.28 -35.64 6.31
C LYS A 345 -65.90 -35.02 6.59
N ASP A 346 -65.12 -35.64 7.46
CA ASP A 346 -63.79 -35.17 7.86
C ASP A 346 -62.72 -35.39 6.78
N LYS A 347 -62.94 -36.30 5.82
CA LYS A 347 -61.98 -36.58 4.72
C LYS A 347 -62.07 -35.60 3.55
N LEU A 348 -63.09 -34.74 3.52
CA LEU A 348 -63.35 -33.77 2.45
C LEU A 348 -62.89 -32.34 2.81
N ALA A 349 -62.48 -32.11 4.06
CA ALA A 349 -61.91 -30.84 4.53
C ALA A 349 -60.39 -30.84 4.31
N ILE A 350 -59.96 -30.67 3.06
CA ILE A 350 -58.53 -30.51 2.74
C ILE A 350 -58.20 -29.02 2.87
N GLU A 351 -57.51 -28.65 3.96
CA GLU A 351 -56.94 -27.32 4.17
C GLU A 351 -55.59 -27.25 3.46
N TYR A 352 -55.44 -26.37 2.48
CA TYR A 352 -54.17 -26.14 1.80
C TYR A 352 -53.41 -25.01 2.49
N PRO A 353 -52.08 -25.14 2.67
CA PRO A 353 -51.28 -24.08 3.28
C PRO A 353 -51.24 -22.83 2.39
N ASP A 354 -51.19 -21.66 3.03
CA ASP A 354 -51.09 -20.36 2.37
C ASP A 354 -49.92 -20.33 1.38
N SER A 355 -50.12 -19.66 0.24
CA SER A 355 -49.06 -19.49 -0.75
C SER A 355 -47.81 -18.90 -0.09
N PRO A 356 -46.60 -19.45 -0.35
CA PRO A 356 -45.38 -18.73 0.01
C PRO A 356 -45.46 -17.35 -0.65
N GLY A 357 -45.37 -16.29 0.15
CA GLY A 357 -45.54 -14.92 -0.32
C GLY A 357 -44.59 -14.59 -1.48
N ALA A 358 -44.91 -13.52 -2.23
CA ALA A 358 -44.15 -13.11 -3.41
C ALA A 358 -42.63 -13.10 -3.15
N VAL A 359 -41.89 -13.88 -3.94
CA VAL A 359 -40.43 -13.98 -3.83
C VAL A 359 -39.83 -12.61 -4.16
N ARG A 360 -39.16 -11.98 -3.19
CA ARG A 360 -38.46 -10.70 -3.40
C ARG A 360 -37.33 -10.92 -4.41
N GLU A 361 -37.42 -10.25 -5.56
CA GLU A 361 -36.36 -10.30 -6.58
C GLU A 361 -35.06 -9.74 -6.03
N LEU A 362 -33.96 -10.46 -6.27
CA LEU A 362 -32.61 -9.94 -6.07
C LEU A 362 -32.36 -8.88 -7.14
N LYS A 363 -32.34 -7.60 -6.73
CA LYS A 363 -31.93 -6.51 -7.62
C LYS A 363 -30.48 -6.73 -8.04
N ALA A 364 -30.22 -6.61 -9.34
CA ALA A 364 -28.85 -6.52 -9.83
C ALA A 364 -28.17 -5.30 -9.20
N ILE A 365 -26.93 -5.45 -8.76
CA ILE A 365 -26.09 -4.31 -8.42
C ILE A 365 -25.76 -3.63 -9.75
N SER A 366 -26.44 -2.52 -10.04
CA SER A 366 -26.03 -1.60 -11.10
C SER A 366 -24.64 -1.06 -10.73
N ALA A 367 -23.72 -1.06 -11.70
CA ALA A 367 -22.32 -0.66 -11.51
C ALA A 367 -22.12 0.85 -11.19
N ASP A 368 -23.20 1.56 -10.84
CA ASP A 368 -23.22 3.00 -10.61
C ASP A 368 -23.48 3.41 -9.15
N ASP A 369 -23.75 2.46 -8.23
CA ASP A 369 -23.99 2.80 -6.81
C ASP A 369 -22.76 2.50 -5.93
N ASP A 370 -22.13 3.60 -5.53
CA ASP A 370 -21.36 3.87 -4.30
C ASP A 370 -20.23 2.92 -3.88
N PHE A 371 -19.01 3.45 -4.03
CA PHE A 371 -17.86 3.07 -3.20
C PHE A 371 -18.28 3.13 -1.72
N ILE A 372 -18.08 2.04 -1.00
CA ILE A 372 -18.27 1.99 0.45
C ILE A 372 -17.27 2.99 1.08
N GLU A 373 -17.77 4.13 1.53
CA GLU A 373 -17.03 4.96 2.50
C GLU A 373 -16.93 4.16 3.79
N VAL A 374 -15.70 3.73 4.12
CA VAL A 374 -15.39 3.12 5.40
C VAL A 374 -15.50 4.21 6.45
N GLU A 375 -16.54 4.14 7.27
CA GLU A 375 -16.73 5.00 8.44
C GLU A 375 -15.60 4.70 9.45
N GLU A 376 -14.69 5.65 9.65
CA GLU A 376 -13.71 5.60 10.74
C GLU A 376 -14.47 5.68 12.06
N ILE A 377 -14.46 4.58 12.81
CA ILE A 377 -14.91 4.56 14.20
C ILE A 377 -13.84 5.29 15.02
N GLU A 378 -14.07 6.58 15.31
CA GLU A 378 -13.35 7.26 16.38
C GLU A 378 -13.64 6.50 17.69
N GLY A 379 -12.59 5.90 18.25
CA GLY A 379 -12.64 5.22 19.53
C GLY A 379 -12.90 6.23 20.64
N ASP A 380 -14.07 6.08 21.27
CA ASP A 380 -14.48 6.84 22.45
C ASP A 380 -13.49 6.56 23.60
N SER A 381 -12.81 7.62 24.04
CA SER A 381 -11.93 7.62 25.19
C SER A 381 -12.74 7.42 26.48
N LYS A 382 -12.39 6.40 27.25
CA LYS A 382 -12.65 6.35 28.70
C LYS A 382 -11.42 5.92 29.46
#